data_AF-A0A4Y2GRL1-F1
#
_entry.id   AF-A0A4Y2GRL1-F1
#
_cell.length_a   1.000
_cell.length_b   1.000
_cell.length_c   1.000
_cell.angle_alpha   90.00
_cell.angle_beta   90.00
_cell.angle_gamma   90.00
#
_symmetry.space_group_name_H-M   'P 1'
#
loop_
_entity.id
_entity.type
_entity.pdbx_description
1 polymer ?
#
loop_
_entity_poly.entity_id
_entity_poly.type
_entity_poly.pdbx_seq_one_letter_code
_entity_poly.pdbx_strand_id
1 'polypeptide(L)'
;MGSRFYTHQPKKMEDYQKSGPKAGCFEVNFYTKNISSQHNNDPKTPSVTGTKYSTSPADSLGSLDKHKCNDKNVVNMEKAIRKQSCSHEIKLYKKRYLMLILFAMCSMMNGFPQFQYTVVADIVACYYDVSLSDINWTCVVYMVLFLPLVFPVMYLMDKKGLKITLVIGAILNFLGSWVQCFSFSTDRYLVIMACQTIYALGQVFVLSLPPFIAGVWFGAGEVGLACAMGVFGNQLGIALGFIIPPTIMTNNCTDQVDISYELSIIAYPMAAINTVILVVIIFVFHEKPKAFPSIAQATKPTCKTNYAKSLKKLFNDMPFVLLLLGYGLITGTYFAISTLMNEMVLIHFPGEEVDAGWMGAIMVFAGMIGSIILGALLDRTHKYKSISLFAFVTSFVFMVAYSLLVRLEKIWIQFLMFSLLGFIMTGYLPAGFDFGAEITYPEPEAISASLLNASTQIFSIILTNIASPLLQMYGDFSSNVFFCVCLLVGTIMMACMKCELKRTNADQETDDTKPQ
;
A
#
# COMPACT_ATOMS: atom_id res chain seq x y z
N MET A 1 -5.93 56.40 62.60
CA MET A 1 -5.03 57.28 61.81
C MET A 1 -4.54 56.47 60.63
N GLY A 2 -5.15 56.62 59.44
CA GLY A 2 -4.61 57.45 58.34
C GLY A 2 -3.62 56.60 57.54
N SER A 3 -3.63 56.44 56.22
CA SER A 3 -4.21 57.24 55.12
C SER A 3 -3.98 56.46 53.80
N ARG A 4 -4.86 56.71 52.82
CA ARG A 4 -4.73 56.30 51.40
C ARG A 4 -3.40 56.79 50.79
N PHE A 5 -2.89 56.08 49.78
CA PHE A 5 -2.44 56.69 48.51
C PHE A 5 -2.49 55.66 47.36
N TYR A 6 -3.20 56.02 46.29
CA TYR A 6 -3.17 55.37 44.97
C TYR A 6 -1.98 55.90 44.17
N THR A 7 -1.33 55.06 43.36
CA THR A 7 -0.60 55.47 42.15
C THR A 7 -0.71 54.36 41.10
N HIS A 8 -0.89 54.78 39.85
CA HIS A 8 -1.32 53.98 38.71
C HIS A 8 -0.14 53.56 37.81
N GLN A 9 -0.30 52.38 37.17
CA GLN A 9 0.28 51.88 35.90
C GLN A 9 1.65 51.17 35.88
N PRO A 10 1.93 50.26 34.91
CA PRO A 10 1.08 49.56 33.94
C PRO A 10 1.24 48.01 33.95
N LYS A 11 0.25 47.28 33.42
CA LYS A 11 0.24 45.80 33.30
C LYS A 11 1.27 45.29 32.28
N LYS A 12 2.07 44.29 32.65
CA LYS A 12 2.94 43.50 31.75
C LYS A 12 2.25 42.22 31.29
N MET A 13 2.60 41.81 30.08
CA MET A 13 1.96 40.81 29.21
C MET A 13 2.26 39.34 29.60
N GLU A 14 2.29 39.00 30.89
CA GLU A 14 2.70 37.65 31.35
C GLU A 14 1.62 36.87 32.16
N ASP A 15 0.47 37.47 32.46
CA ASP A 15 -0.60 36.82 33.25
C ASP A 15 -1.66 36.06 32.41
N TYR A 16 -1.52 35.95 31.08
CA TYR A 16 -2.49 35.26 30.22
C TYR A 16 -2.14 33.80 29.88
N GLN A 17 -1.05 33.24 30.42
CA GLN A 17 -0.54 31.92 29.99
C GLN A 17 -0.56 30.80 31.04
N LYS A 18 -1.41 30.86 32.07
CA LYS A 18 -1.60 29.74 33.02
C LYS A 18 -3.07 29.46 33.37
N SER A 19 -3.86 29.06 32.37
CA SER A 19 -5.08 28.26 32.58
C SER A 19 -5.62 27.70 31.25
N GLY A 20 -4.99 26.64 30.73
CA GLY A 20 -5.56 25.84 29.64
C GLY A 20 -6.28 24.61 30.21
N PRO A 21 -7.58 24.39 29.94
CA PRO A 21 -8.32 23.27 30.50
C PRO A 21 -7.92 21.94 29.85
N LYS A 22 -7.86 20.90 30.69
CA LYS A 22 -7.65 19.49 30.36
C LYS A 22 -8.70 19.02 29.35
N ALA A 23 -8.27 18.42 28.24
CA ALA A 23 -9.16 17.85 27.23
C ALA A 23 -9.88 16.61 27.78
N GLY A 24 -11.14 16.78 28.18
CA GLY A 24 -12.10 15.72 28.42
C GLY A 24 -12.91 15.45 27.16
N CYS A 25 -13.17 14.16 26.88
CA CYS A 25 -14.07 13.70 25.83
C CYS A 25 -15.43 14.40 25.88
N PHE A 26 -15.86 14.99 24.77
CA PHE A 26 -17.27 15.34 24.57
C PHE A 26 -17.93 14.24 23.75
N GLU A 27 -18.78 13.45 24.41
CA GLU A 27 -19.69 12.51 23.76
C GLU A 27 -20.75 13.28 22.97
N VAL A 28 -20.81 13.01 21.65
CA VAL A 28 -21.92 13.41 20.79
C VAL A 28 -22.98 12.32 20.86
N ASN A 29 -23.78 12.31 21.93
CA ASN A 29 -24.95 11.45 22.08
C ASN A 29 -26.04 12.19 22.84
N PHE A 30 -26.55 13.31 22.31
CA PHE A 30 -27.73 13.97 22.88
C PHE A 30 -28.70 14.61 21.88
N TYR A 31 -28.51 14.43 20.56
CA TYR A 31 -29.44 14.95 19.55
C TYR A 31 -29.77 13.92 18.47
N THR A 32 -30.28 12.75 18.87
CA THR A 32 -30.95 11.82 17.95
C THR A 32 -31.95 10.93 18.67
N LYS A 33 -32.89 11.55 19.39
CA LYS A 33 -34.07 10.83 19.90
C LYS A 33 -35.25 11.79 20.02
N ASN A 34 -35.79 12.24 18.89
CA ASN A 34 -37.16 12.78 18.82
C ASN A 34 -37.70 13.04 17.40
N ILE A 35 -37.36 12.21 16.40
CA ILE A 35 -38.13 12.16 15.14
C ILE A 35 -38.17 10.72 14.65
N SER A 36 -39.06 9.90 15.21
CA SER A 36 -39.59 8.68 14.58
C SER A 36 -40.56 7.93 15.51
N SER A 37 -41.79 8.43 15.67
CA SER A 37 -42.97 7.57 15.91
C SER A 37 -44.27 8.40 15.88
N GLN A 38 -44.75 8.76 14.70
CA GLN A 38 -46.17 9.02 14.50
C GLN A 38 -46.63 8.24 13.28
N HIS A 39 -47.02 6.99 13.52
CA HIS A 39 -48.01 6.26 12.74
C HIS A 39 -48.54 5.11 13.61
N ASN A 40 -49.71 5.31 14.24
CA ASN A 40 -50.84 4.39 14.13
C ASN A 40 -52.02 4.79 15.03
N ASN A 41 -53.21 4.53 14.48
CA ASN A 41 -54.56 4.76 14.98
C ASN A 41 -54.90 3.88 16.18
N ASP A 42 -55.64 4.41 17.17
CA ASP A 42 -57.07 4.10 17.45
C ASP A 42 -57.52 4.53 18.87
N PRO A 43 -58.83 4.78 19.10
CA PRO A 43 -59.32 5.54 20.25
C PRO A 43 -59.96 4.66 21.35
N LYS A 44 -59.82 5.06 22.63
CA LYS A 44 -60.81 4.87 23.72
C LYS A 44 -60.37 5.57 25.03
N THR A 45 -61.39 6.15 25.66
CA THR A 45 -61.53 6.97 26.90
C THR A 45 -61.13 6.27 28.23
N PRO A 46 -61.35 6.87 29.43
CA PRO A 46 -60.91 8.17 29.96
C PRO A 46 -60.35 8.09 31.43
N SER A 47 -59.99 9.26 31.98
CA SER A 47 -59.97 9.64 33.42
C SER A 47 -58.80 9.20 34.32
N VAL A 48 -58.22 10.18 35.04
CA VAL A 48 -58.27 10.31 36.52
C VAL A 48 -57.31 11.46 36.97
N THR A 49 -57.93 12.49 37.56
CA THR A 49 -57.51 13.48 38.59
C THR A 49 -56.01 13.68 38.88
N GLY A 50 -55.50 14.92 38.81
CA GLY A 50 -55.43 15.87 39.94
C GLY A 50 -53.94 16.06 40.29
N THR A 51 -53.34 17.25 40.39
CA THR A 51 -53.65 18.33 41.32
C THR A 51 -52.90 19.61 40.89
N LYS A 52 -53.67 20.70 40.83
CA LYS A 52 -53.42 22.13 41.14
C LYS A 52 -52.03 22.57 41.64
N TYR A 53 -51.50 23.67 41.09
CA TYR A 53 -51.46 25.06 41.63
C TYR A 53 -50.65 25.93 40.62
N SER A 54 -51.25 26.87 39.87
CA SER A 54 -51.44 28.31 40.19
C SER A 54 -50.09 29.04 40.42
N THR A 55 -49.75 30.21 39.86
CA THR A 55 -50.53 31.29 39.23
C THR A 55 -49.55 32.30 38.59
N SER A 56 -49.93 32.84 37.42
CA SER A 56 -49.43 34.08 36.77
C SER A 56 -49.82 35.33 37.60
N PRO A 57 -49.42 36.59 37.28
CA PRO A 57 -50.04 37.39 36.19
C PRO A 57 -49.02 38.24 35.36
N ALA A 58 -49.21 38.48 34.06
CA ALA A 58 -50.06 39.51 33.42
C ALA A 58 -49.50 40.95 33.67
N ASP A 59 -49.36 41.89 32.73
CA ASP A 59 -50.05 42.21 31.47
C ASP A 59 -49.20 43.19 30.63
N SER A 60 -49.29 43.13 29.29
CA SER A 60 -49.79 44.26 28.47
C SER A 60 -49.62 44.01 26.95
N LEU A 61 -50.77 43.85 26.30
CA LEU A 61 -51.18 44.28 24.95
C LEU A 61 -50.16 44.35 23.79
N GLY A 62 -50.52 43.69 22.69
CA GLY A 62 -50.11 44.12 21.34
C GLY A 62 -50.18 43.02 20.29
N SER A 63 -51.38 42.76 19.76
CA SER A 63 -51.54 42.01 18.52
C SER A 63 -50.79 42.69 17.38
N LEU A 64 -49.83 42.02 16.72
CA LEU A 64 -49.56 42.20 15.30
C LEU A 64 -48.65 41.06 14.77
N ASP A 65 -49.16 40.40 13.73
CA ASP A 65 -48.46 39.75 12.63
C ASP A 65 -47.54 38.54 12.84
N LYS A 66 -48.01 37.44 12.23
CA LYS A 66 -47.23 36.31 11.71
C LYS A 66 -46.09 36.83 10.81
N HIS A 67 -44.94 37.14 11.41
CA HIS A 67 -43.70 37.31 10.66
C HIS A 67 -42.89 36.02 10.69
N LYS A 68 -42.74 35.43 9.50
CA LYS A 68 -41.71 34.48 9.08
C LYS A 68 -40.43 34.67 9.90
N CYS A 69 -40.19 33.79 10.87
CA CYS A 69 -38.85 33.64 11.42
C CYS A 69 -38.00 33.04 10.30
N ASN A 70 -37.08 33.86 9.82
CA ASN A 70 -36.38 33.71 8.56
C ASN A 70 -35.46 32.48 8.62
N ASP A 71 -35.88 31.35 8.03
CA ASP A 71 -35.06 30.14 7.83
C ASP A 71 -33.70 30.47 7.18
N LYS A 72 -33.66 31.55 6.39
CA LYS A 72 -32.41 32.06 5.81
C LYS A 72 -31.41 32.52 6.87
N ASN A 73 -31.84 33.04 8.01
CA ASN A 73 -30.93 33.51 9.06
C ASN A 73 -30.36 32.34 9.88
N VAL A 74 -31.13 31.27 10.11
CA VAL A 74 -30.64 30.05 10.77
C VAL A 74 -29.72 29.28 9.83
N VAL A 75 -30.08 29.13 8.55
CA VAL A 75 -29.22 28.52 7.52
C VAL A 75 -27.97 29.36 7.27
N ASN A 76 -28.05 30.68 7.32
CA ASN A 76 -26.87 31.55 7.19
C ASN A 76 -26.01 31.54 8.46
N MET A 77 -26.59 31.33 9.64
CA MET A 77 -25.84 31.17 10.89
C MET A 77 -25.19 29.79 10.96
N GLU A 78 -25.84 28.71 10.50
CA GLU A 78 -25.22 27.39 10.29
C GLU A 78 -24.16 27.41 9.18
N LYS A 79 -24.39 28.14 8.09
CA LYS A 79 -23.36 28.36 7.05
C LYS A 79 -22.22 29.23 7.54
N ALA A 80 -22.48 30.21 8.41
CA ALA A 80 -21.45 31.03 9.04
C ALA A 80 -20.66 30.25 10.10
N ILE A 81 -21.31 29.41 10.90
CA ILE A 81 -20.68 28.51 11.86
C ILE A 81 -19.91 27.39 11.14
N ARG A 82 -20.42 26.85 10.01
CA ARG A 82 -19.65 25.95 9.10
C ARG A 82 -18.48 26.66 8.44
N LYS A 83 -18.63 27.91 7.99
CA LYS A 83 -17.53 28.70 7.42
C LYS A 83 -16.47 29.04 8.47
N GLN A 84 -16.87 29.29 9.71
CA GLN A 84 -15.97 29.69 10.78
C GLN A 84 -15.26 28.49 11.43
N SER A 85 -15.85 27.29 11.39
CA SER A 85 -15.16 26.03 11.75
C SER A 85 -14.18 25.53 10.67
N CYS A 86 -14.30 26.00 9.42
CA CYS A 86 -13.48 25.55 8.29
C CYS A 86 -12.40 26.57 7.87
N SER A 87 -11.92 27.38 8.81
CA SER A 87 -10.66 28.14 8.67
C SER A 87 -9.53 27.42 9.44
N HIS A 88 -9.36 26.13 9.18
CA HIS A 88 -8.06 25.52 9.45
C HIS A 88 -7.14 25.97 8.32
N GLU A 89 -6.04 26.68 8.62
CA GLU A 89 -5.05 27.09 7.63
C GLU A 89 -4.56 25.87 6.84
N ILE A 90 -5.11 25.66 5.65
CA ILE A 90 -4.60 24.69 4.70
C ILE A 90 -3.28 25.25 4.20
N LYS A 91 -2.18 24.74 4.75
CA LYS A 91 -0.82 25.18 4.39
C LYS A 91 0.02 23.98 3.99
N LEU A 92 0.38 23.93 2.72
CA LEU A 92 1.27 22.92 2.17
C LEU A 92 2.72 23.29 2.51
N TYR A 93 3.40 22.45 3.28
CA TYR A 93 4.79 22.66 3.67
C TYR A 93 5.74 22.04 2.65
N LYS A 94 6.80 22.76 2.24
CA LYS A 94 7.89 22.20 1.39
C LYS A 94 8.56 20.96 2.01
N LYS A 95 8.51 20.81 3.34
CA LYS A 95 9.02 19.64 4.09
C LYS A 95 8.34 18.32 3.72
N ARG A 96 7.18 18.33 3.05
CA ARG A 96 6.48 17.10 2.62
C ARG A 96 7.32 16.23 1.67
N TYR A 97 8.05 16.85 0.74
CA TYR A 97 8.91 16.13 -0.20
C TYR A 97 10.11 15.50 0.49
N LEU A 98 10.63 16.13 1.55
CA LEU A 98 11.68 15.53 2.38
C LEU A 98 11.19 14.24 3.04
N MET A 99 9.98 14.22 3.61
CA MET A 99 9.41 13.01 4.22
C MET A 99 9.22 11.90 3.19
N LEU A 100 8.74 12.25 1.99
CA LEU A 100 8.57 11.31 0.89
C LEU A 100 9.90 10.73 0.43
N ILE A 101 10.94 11.55 0.28
CA ILE A 101 12.28 11.12 -0.13
C ILE A 101 12.90 10.19 0.93
N LEU A 102 12.76 10.51 2.22
CA LEU A 102 13.24 9.65 3.31
C LEU A 102 12.54 8.29 3.31
N PHE A 103 11.22 8.29 3.12
CA PHE A 103 10.46 7.06 2.96
C PHE A 103 10.90 6.27 1.73
N ALA A 104 11.04 6.94 0.57
CA ALA A 104 11.44 6.30 -0.67
C ALA A 104 12.83 5.65 -0.55
N MET A 105 13.79 6.29 0.12
CA MET A 105 15.11 5.69 0.40
C MET A 105 15.01 4.45 1.31
N CYS A 106 14.20 4.52 2.36
CA CYS A 106 13.96 3.36 3.24
C CYS A 106 13.28 2.21 2.48
N SER A 107 12.35 2.54 1.60
CA SER A 107 11.62 1.61 0.73
C SER A 107 12.52 0.96 -0.31
N MET A 108 13.45 1.74 -0.89
CA MET A 108 14.47 1.27 -1.80
C MET A 108 15.40 0.25 -1.12
N MET A 109 15.90 0.56 0.07
CA MET A 109 16.77 -0.37 0.80
C MET A 109 16.05 -1.63 1.31
N ASN A 110 14.72 -1.59 1.43
CA ASN A 110 13.93 -2.80 1.70
C ASN A 110 13.70 -3.65 0.44
N GLY A 111 13.56 -3.02 -0.73
CA GLY A 111 13.35 -3.73 -2.00
C GLY A 111 14.61 -4.41 -2.53
N PHE A 112 15.79 -3.86 -2.24
CA PHE A 112 17.08 -4.39 -2.72
C PHE A 112 17.33 -5.88 -2.41
N PRO A 113 17.20 -6.37 -1.16
CA PRO A 113 17.56 -7.74 -0.83
C PRO A 113 16.58 -8.79 -1.38
N GLN A 114 15.41 -8.39 -1.88
CA GLN A 114 14.31 -9.30 -2.21
C GLN A 114 14.67 -10.39 -3.22
N PHE A 115 15.39 -10.03 -4.29
CA PHE A 115 15.86 -10.96 -5.32
C PHE A 115 17.38 -11.08 -5.36
N GLN A 116 18.07 -10.52 -4.35
CA GLN A 116 19.53 -10.37 -4.34
C GLN A 116 20.25 -11.71 -4.50
N TYR A 117 19.74 -12.78 -3.88
CA TYR A 117 20.37 -14.11 -3.97
C TYR A 117 19.82 -14.94 -5.12
N THR A 118 18.56 -14.73 -5.53
CA THR A 118 17.94 -15.52 -6.61
C THR A 118 18.42 -15.09 -7.99
N VAL A 119 18.89 -13.84 -8.15
CA VAL A 119 19.47 -13.39 -9.43
C VAL A 119 20.85 -14.00 -9.73
N VAL A 120 21.52 -14.52 -8.70
CA VAL A 120 22.82 -15.22 -8.74
C VAL A 120 22.68 -16.62 -8.10
N ALA A 121 21.53 -17.27 -8.34
CA ALA A 121 21.14 -18.46 -7.60
C ALA A 121 22.13 -19.60 -7.78
N ASP A 122 22.69 -19.78 -8.97
CA ASP A 122 23.68 -20.78 -9.32
C ASP A 122 25.00 -20.60 -8.55
N ILE A 123 25.52 -19.38 -8.47
CA ILE A 123 26.75 -19.04 -7.73
C ILE A 123 26.54 -19.27 -6.23
N VAL A 124 25.43 -18.77 -5.69
CA VAL A 124 25.13 -18.85 -4.25
C VAL A 124 24.81 -20.29 -3.84
N ALA A 125 24.06 -21.04 -4.64
CA ALA A 125 23.79 -22.47 -4.40
C ALA A 125 25.09 -23.28 -4.35
N CYS A 126 26.01 -23.03 -5.30
CA CYS A 126 27.31 -23.69 -5.32
C CYS A 126 28.17 -23.32 -4.10
N TYR A 127 28.24 -22.05 -3.72
CA TYR A 127 29.08 -21.59 -2.60
C TYR A 127 28.62 -22.14 -1.23
N TYR A 128 27.31 -22.18 -0.98
CA TYR A 128 26.75 -22.68 0.29
C TYR A 128 26.47 -24.19 0.29
N ASP A 129 26.71 -24.89 -0.83
CA ASP A 129 26.37 -26.32 -1.03
C ASP A 129 24.90 -26.64 -0.71
N VAL A 130 23.99 -25.83 -1.26
CA VAL A 130 22.53 -25.96 -1.08
C VAL A 130 21.81 -26.07 -2.42
N SER A 131 20.56 -26.53 -2.41
CA SER A 131 19.80 -26.64 -3.66
C SER A 131 19.37 -25.26 -4.17
N LEU A 132 19.14 -25.14 -5.48
CA LEU A 132 18.54 -23.94 -6.08
C LEU A 132 17.15 -23.64 -5.47
N SER A 133 16.41 -24.69 -5.07
CA SER A 133 15.14 -24.52 -4.36
C SER A 133 15.32 -23.82 -3.01
N ASP A 134 16.38 -24.15 -2.27
CA ASP A 134 16.72 -23.47 -1.01
C ASP A 134 17.07 -22.00 -1.25
N ILE A 135 17.76 -21.67 -2.34
CA ILE A 135 18.02 -20.26 -2.69
C ILE A 135 16.71 -19.55 -3.04
N ASN A 136 15.78 -20.19 -3.75
CA ASN A 136 14.47 -19.60 -4.04
C ASN A 136 13.68 -19.27 -2.77
N TRP A 137 13.85 -20.04 -1.69
CA TRP A 137 13.25 -19.75 -0.39
C TRP A 137 13.69 -18.41 0.22
N THR A 138 14.85 -17.88 -0.18
CA THR A 138 15.30 -16.53 0.23
C THR A 138 14.36 -15.43 -0.26
N CYS A 139 13.67 -15.62 -1.40
CA CYS A 139 12.63 -14.72 -1.88
C CYS A 139 11.23 -15.15 -1.39
N VAL A 140 10.94 -16.46 -1.36
CA VAL A 140 9.61 -16.97 -0.92
C VAL A 140 9.30 -16.56 0.53
N VAL A 141 10.30 -16.41 1.41
CA VAL A 141 10.10 -15.97 2.80
C VAL A 141 9.43 -14.60 2.91
N TYR A 142 9.68 -13.67 1.98
CA TYR A 142 8.97 -12.39 1.89
C TYR A 142 7.48 -12.59 1.71
N MET A 143 7.13 -13.49 0.80
CA MET A 143 5.75 -13.81 0.44
C MET A 143 5.02 -14.46 1.62
N VAL A 144 5.69 -15.41 2.29
CA VAL A 144 5.13 -16.14 3.43
C VAL A 144 4.88 -15.21 4.60
N LEU A 145 5.84 -14.36 4.97
CA LEU A 145 5.71 -13.47 6.12
C LEU A 145 4.72 -12.32 5.90
N PHE A 146 4.52 -11.89 4.65
CA PHE A 146 3.53 -10.87 4.33
C PHE A 146 2.12 -11.29 4.75
N LEU A 147 1.73 -12.55 4.51
CA LEU A 147 0.38 -13.06 4.75
C LEU A 147 -0.12 -12.91 6.19
N PRO A 148 0.56 -13.42 7.22
CA PRO A 148 0.10 -13.29 8.60
C PRO A 148 0.26 -11.87 9.15
N LEU A 149 1.19 -11.06 8.61
CA LEU A 149 1.58 -9.78 9.21
C LEU A 149 0.88 -8.56 8.60
N VAL A 150 0.34 -8.64 7.39
CA VAL A 150 -0.30 -7.49 6.74
C VAL A 150 -1.43 -6.90 7.59
N PHE A 151 -2.34 -7.73 8.11
CA PHE A 151 -3.46 -7.25 8.93
C PHE A 151 -3.02 -6.70 10.30
N PRO A 152 -2.15 -7.38 11.08
CA PRO A 152 -1.57 -6.80 12.29
C PRO A 152 -0.86 -5.46 12.07
N VAL A 153 -0.09 -5.33 10.99
CA VAL A 153 0.64 -4.10 10.66
C VAL A 153 -0.33 -2.97 10.28
N MET A 154 -1.38 -3.25 9.51
CA MET A 154 -2.44 -2.27 9.23
C MET A 154 -3.10 -1.78 10.52
N TYR A 155 -3.47 -2.69 11.41
CA TYR A 155 -4.05 -2.35 12.70
C TYR A 155 -3.10 -1.52 13.58
N LEU A 156 -1.81 -1.87 13.59
CA LEU A 156 -0.78 -1.12 14.30
C LEU A 156 -0.66 0.30 13.72
N MET A 157 -0.64 0.44 12.40
CA MET A 157 -0.53 1.72 11.71
C MET A 157 -1.70 2.64 12.02
N ASP A 158 -2.93 2.12 12.05
CA ASP A 158 -4.12 2.90 12.44
C ASP A 158 -4.04 3.39 13.90
N LYS A 159 -3.52 2.56 14.81
CA LYS A 159 -3.48 2.86 16.26
C LYS A 159 -2.29 3.68 16.72
N LYS A 160 -1.11 3.38 16.18
CA LYS A 160 0.19 3.95 16.60
C LYS A 160 0.71 4.99 15.62
N GLY A 161 0.12 5.10 14.43
CA GLY A 161 0.44 6.13 13.46
C GLY A 161 1.62 5.77 12.54
N LEU A 162 1.83 6.66 11.58
CA LEU A 162 2.74 6.50 10.45
C LEU A 162 4.22 6.43 10.89
N LYS A 163 4.66 7.30 11.81
CA LYS A 163 6.06 7.39 12.24
C LYS A 163 6.53 6.11 12.91
N ILE A 164 5.73 5.54 13.82
CA ILE A 164 6.10 4.32 14.53
C ILE A 164 6.24 3.14 13.56
N THR A 165 5.29 3.01 12.63
CA THR A 165 5.30 1.96 11.60
C THR A 165 6.55 2.05 10.72
N LEU A 166 6.90 3.25 10.24
CA LEU A 166 8.11 3.47 9.45
C LEU A 166 9.40 3.20 10.23
N VAL A 167 9.48 3.64 11.49
CA VAL A 167 10.66 3.41 12.33
C VAL A 167 10.87 1.91 12.58
N ILE A 168 9.81 1.13 12.82
CA ILE A 168 9.91 -0.32 12.97
C ILE A 168 10.45 -0.95 11.68
N GLY A 169 9.91 -0.58 10.52
CA GLY A 169 10.44 -1.04 9.22
C GLY A 169 11.92 -0.70 9.01
N ALA A 170 12.34 0.52 9.35
CA ALA A 170 13.73 0.94 9.26
C ALA A 170 14.66 0.18 10.23
N ILE A 171 14.21 -0.10 11.45
CA ILE A 171 14.95 -0.93 12.42
C ILE A 171 15.12 -2.35 11.87
N LEU A 172 14.08 -2.94 11.29
CA LEU A 172 14.16 -4.27 10.69
C LEU A 172 15.13 -4.30 9.51
N ASN A 173 15.10 -3.32 8.61
CA ASN A 173 16.10 -3.22 7.53
C ASN A 173 17.54 -3.11 8.08
N PHE A 174 17.74 -2.28 9.10
CA PHE A 174 19.02 -2.16 9.79
C PHE A 174 19.48 -3.50 10.36
N LEU A 175 18.62 -4.18 11.14
CA LEU A 175 18.95 -5.48 11.73
C LEU A 175 19.23 -6.53 10.65
N GLY A 176 18.42 -6.59 9.59
CA GLY A 176 18.63 -7.49 8.46
C GLY A 176 20.00 -7.29 7.82
N SER A 177 20.38 -6.04 7.55
CA SER A 177 21.68 -5.72 6.94
C SER A 177 22.89 -6.02 7.83
N TRP A 178 22.77 -5.85 9.13
CA TRP A 178 23.85 -6.23 10.05
C TRP A 178 23.96 -7.73 10.24
N VAL A 179 22.84 -8.47 10.30
CA VAL A 179 22.85 -9.94 10.33
C VAL A 179 23.45 -10.50 9.04
N GLN A 180 23.15 -9.90 7.90
CA GLN A 180 23.72 -10.26 6.59
C GLN A 180 25.25 -10.14 6.58
N CYS A 181 25.85 -9.21 7.33
CA CYS A 181 27.31 -9.09 7.42
C CYS A 181 28.01 -10.30 8.08
N PHE A 182 27.26 -11.22 8.68
CA PHE A 182 27.82 -12.44 9.27
C PHE A 182 27.70 -13.67 8.35
N SER A 183 27.15 -13.52 7.14
CA SER A 183 26.86 -14.66 6.26
C SER A 183 28.04 -15.15 5.42
N PHE A 184 29.21 -14.49 5.43
CA PHE A 184 30.32 -14.73 4.48
C PHE A 184 31.11 -16.05 4.65
N SER A 185 30.49 -17.10 5.18
CA SER A 185 31.13 -18.41 5.32
C SER A 185 30.21 -19.46 4.72
N THR A 186 30.80 -20.46 4.07
CA THR A 186 30.09 -21.50 3.31
C THR A 186 29.08 -22.29 4.15
N ASP A 187 29.28 -22.41 5.47
CA ASP A 187 28.39 -23.09 6.42
C ASP A 187 27.22 -22.21 6.93
N ARG A 188 27.09 -20.96 6.46
CA ARG A 188 26.19 -19.95 7.04
C ARG A 188 24.97 -19.60 6.18
N TYR A 189 24.48 -20.55 5.37
CA TYR A 189 23.21 -20.37 4.65
C TYR A 189 22.05 -20.00 5.59
N LEU A 190 22.00 -20.57 6.80
CA LEU A 190 20.99 -20.21 7.79
C LEU A 190 21.03 -18.73 8.20
N VAL A 191 22.20 -18.09 8.15
CA VAL A 191 22.35 -16.65 8.42
C VAL A 191 21.75 -15.83 7.28
N ILE A 192 21.91 -16.27 6.02
CA ILE A 192 21.20 -15.68 4.87
C ILE A 192 19.69 -15.77 5.08
N MET A 193 19.18 -16.95 5.43
CA MET A 193 17.75 -17.11 5.67
C MET A 193 17.27 -16.25 6.83
N ALA A 194 18.05 -16.12 7.90
CA ALA A 194 17.72 -15.25 9.02
C ALA A 194 17.69 -13.76 8.62
N CYS A 195 18.67 -13.26 7.86
CA CYS A 195 18.65 -11.86 7.41
C CYS A 195 17.49 -11.59 6.44
N GLN A 196 17.21 -12.51 5.52
CA GLN A 196 16.09 -12.39 4.58
C GLN A 196 14.73 -12.42 5.29
N THR A 197 14.59 -13.27 6.32
CA THR A 197 13.42 -13.25 7.20
C THR A 197 13.23 -11.88 7.86
N ILE A 198 14.32 -11.25 8.35
CA ILE A 198 14.24 -9.93 8.97
C ILE A 198 13.86 -8.83 7.96
N TYR A 199 14.43 -8.85 6.75
CA TYR A 199 14.04 -7.91 5.69
C TYR A 199 12.59 -8.09 5.26
N ALA A 200 12.13 -9.35 5.15
CA ALA A 200 10.75 -9.71 4.87
C ALA A 200 9.79 -9.18 5.94
N LEU A 201 10.13 -9.31 7.22
CA LEU A 201 9.37 -8.66 8.30
C LEU A 201 9.30 -7.15 8.07
N GLY A 202 10.42 -6.50 7.75
CA GLY A 202 10.51 -5.07 7.46
C GLY A 202 9.63 -4.64 6.27
N GLN A 203 9.56 -5.47 5.22
CA GLN A 203 8.82 -5.16 4.00
C GLN A 203 7.34 -4.91 4.28
N VAL A 204 6.72 -5.71 5.15
CA VAL A 204 5.30 -5.57 5.49
C VAL A 204 5.01 -4.18 6.08
N PHE A 205 5.92 -3.64 6.90
CA PHE A 205 5.78 -2.31 7.48
C PHE A 205 5.98 -1.20 6.46
N VAL A 206 6.83 -1.40 5.45
CA VAL A 206 7.24 -0.36 4.51
C VAL A 206 6.32 -0.28 3.29
N LEU A 207 5.91 -1.41 2.73
CA LEU A 207 5.12 -1.49 1.51
C LEU A 207 3.70 -0.90 1.66
N SER A 208 3.15 -0.93 2.87
CA SER A 208 1.81 -0.39 3.14
C SER A 208 1.75 1.13 3.33
N LEU A 209 2.88 1.82 3.46
CA LEU A 209 2.92 3.25 3.83
C LEU A 209 2.65 4.28 2.71
N PRO A 210 2.94 4.05 1.40
CA PRO A 210 2.83 5.10 0.39
C PRO A 210 1.46 5.83 0.36
N PRO A 211 0.30 5.13 0.40
CA PRO A 211 -1.00 5.79 0.42
C PRO A 211 -1.23 6.66 1.66
N PHE A 212 -0.70 6.22 2.81
CA PHE A 212 -0.85 6.94 4.08
C PHE A 212 0.02 8.19 4.11
N ILE A 213 1.27 8.11 3.64
CA ILE A 213 2.16 9.27 3.52
C ILE A 213 1.56 10.30 2.57
N ALA A 214 1.12 9.83 1.39
CA ALA A 214 0.49 10.68 0.40
C ALA A 214 -0.74 11.40 0.96
N GLY A 215 -1.63 10.67 1.64
CA GLY A 215 -2.79 11.27 2.29
C GLY A 215 -2.41 12.31 3.35
N VAL A 216 -1.46 11.99 4.25
CA VAL A 216 -1.09 12.81 5.43
C VAL A 216 -0.27 14.06 5.10
N TRP A 217 0.48 14.06 4.00
CA TRP A 217 1.42 15.14 3.70
C TRP A 217 1.10 15.93 2.41
N PHE A 218 0.24 15.39 1.53
CA PHE A 218 -0.06 16.00 0.23
C PHE A 218 -1.53 16.40 0.10
N GLY A 219 -1.80 17.40 -0.74
CA GLY A 219 -3.16 17.84 -1.05
C GLY A 219 -3.84 16.88 -2.03
N ALA A 220 -5.18 16.88 -2.09
CA ALA A 220 -5.97 15.90 -2.84
C ALA A 220 -5.54 15.68 -4.30
N GLY A 221 -5.10 16.74 -5.01
CA GLY A 221 -4.64 16.63 -6.40
C GLY A 221 -3.22 16.06 -6.59
N GLU A 222 -2.43 15.92 -5.52
CA GLU A 222 -1.04 15.45 -5.57
C GLU A 222 -0.84 14.09 -4.88
N VAL A 223 -1.90 13.52 -4.26
CA VAL A 223 -1.85 12.25 -3.52
C VAL A 223 -1.44 11.08 -4.43
N GLY A 224 -2.03 10.98 -5.63
CA GLY A 224 -1.71 9.91 -6.58
C GLY A 224 -0.23 9.92 -6.97
N LEU A 225 0.30 11.10 -7.31
CA LEU A 225 1.72 11.26 -7.67
C LEU A 225 2.65 10.95 -6.48
N ALA A 226 2.30 11.41 -5.27
CA ALA A 226 3.07 11.12 -4.07
C ALA A 226 3.09 9.62 -3.73
N CYS A 227 1.96 8.93 -3.90
CA CYS A 227 1.86 7.49 -3.72
C CYS A 227 2.75 6.76 -4.74
N ALA A 228 2.65 7.10 -6.02
CA ALA A 228 3.44 6.51 -7.09
C ALA A 228 4.96 6.68 -6.86
N MET A 229 5.41 7.89 -6.47
CA MET A 229 6.83 8.12 -6.12
C MET A 229 7.30 7.23 -4.95
N GLY A 230 6.45 7.00 -3.96
CA GLY A 230 6.75 6.12 -2.83
C GLY A 230 6.90 4.65 -3.25
N VAL A 231 6.03 4.17 -4.14
CA VAL A 231 6.09 2.81 -4.70
C VAL A 231 7.32 2.64 -5.61
N PHE A 232 7.61 3.63 -6.44
CA PHE A 232 8.80 3.61 -7.32
C PHE A 232 10.12 3.58 -6.55
N GLY A 233 10.17 4.13 -5.33
CA GLY A 233 11.31 3.95 -4.45
C GLY A 233 11.62 2.47 -4.18
N ASN A 234 10.59 1.65 -3.90
CA ASN A 234 10.77 0.21 -3.72
C ASN A 234 11.21 -0.49 -5.01
N GLN A 235 10.57 -0.18 -6.14
CA GLN A 235 10.90 -0.76 -7.43
C GLN A 235 12.34 -0.46 -7.86
N LEU A 236 12.84 0.74 -7.57
CA LEU A 236 14.23 1.09 -7.82
C LEU A 236 15.18 0.22 -6.98
N GLY A 237 14.82 -0.07 -5.74
CA GLY A 237 15.56 -1.00 -4.88
C GLY A 237 15.64 -2.39 -5.48
N ILE A 238 14.49 -2.94 -5.90
CA ILE A 238 14.39 -4.24 -6.57
C ILE A 238 15.27 -4.27 -7.83
N ALA A 239 15.22 -3.25 -8.67
CA ALA A 239 16.04 -3.17 -9.89
C ALA A 239 17.54 -3.17 -9.58
N LEU A 240 17.97 -2.45 -8.54
CA LEU A 240 19.36 -2.50 -8.06
C LEU A 240 19.73 -3.88 -7.52
N GLY A 241 18.80 -4.56 -6.83
CA GLY A 241 18.97 -5.94 -6.36
C GLY A 241 19.16 -6.96 -7.48
N PHE A 242 18.65 -6.67 -8.68
CA PHE A 242 18.91 -7.49 -9.87
C PHE A 242 20.26 -7.18 -10.53
N ILE A 243 20.74 -5.94 -10.48
CA ILE A 243 21.97 -5.54 -11.21
C ILE A 243 23.22 -5.74 -10.37
N ILE A 244 23.19 -5.31 -9.11
CA ILE A 244 24.40 -5.22 -8.28
C ILE A 244 25.02 -6.60 -7.98
N PRO A 245 24.27 -7.63 -7.57
CA PRO A 245 24.89 -8.93 -7.25
C PRO A 245 25.59 -9.59 -8.44
N PRO A 246 24.96 -9.76 -9.62
CA PRO A 246 25.63 -10.38 -10.78
C PRO A 246 26.82 -9.58 -11.30
N THR A 247 26.84 -8.26 -11.13
CA THR A 247 27.96 -7.42 -11.60
C THR A 247 29.18 -7.45 -10.70
N ILE A 248 28.99 -7.80 -9.43
CA ILE A 248 30.07 -7.89 -8.45
C ILE A 248 30.55 -9.33 -8.33
N MET A 249 29.65 -10.30 -8.43
CA MET A 249 29.96 -11.70 -8.20
C MET A 249 30.60 -12.35 -9.42
N THR A 250 31.64 -13.15 -9.19
CA THR A 250 32.30 -13.89 -10.25
C THR A 250 31.58 -15.21 -10.58
N ASN A 251 31.60 -15.58 -11.85
CA ASN A 251 30.91 -16.78 -12.36
C ASN A 251 31.60 -18.10 -11.94
N ASN A 252 32.67 -18.05 -11.15
CA ASN A 252 33.45 -19.21 -10.76
C ASN A 252 33.28 -19.52 -9.27
N CYS A 253 32.40 -20.48 -8.96
CA CYS A 253 32.14 -20.87 -7.58
C CYS A 253 33.24 -21.67 -6.87
N THR A 254 34.35 -21.97 -7.55
CA THR A 254 35.48 -22.71 -6.95
C THR A 254 36.39 -21.83 -6.08
N ASP A 255 36.38 -20.51 -6.28
CA ASP A 255 37.21 -19.59 -5.51
C ASP A 255 36.45 -19.01 -4.31
N GLN A 256 36.44 -19.77 -3.21
CA GLN A 256 35.65 -19.45 -2.01
C GLN A 256 36.04 -18.10 -1.37
N VAL A 257 37.32 -17.72 -1.48
CA VAL A 257 37.82 -16.47 -0.89
C VAL A 257 37.24 -15.27 -1.65
N ASP A 258 37.07 -15.39 -2.97
CA ASP A 258 36.53 -14.33 -3.81
C ASP A 258 35.04 -14.10 -3.54
N ILE A 259 34.21 -15.15 -3.49
CA ILE A 259 32.75 -15.00 -3.24
C ILE A 259 32.45 -14.44 -1.85
N SER A 260 33.21 -14.87 -0.83
CA SER A 260 33.06 -14.35 0.54
C SER A 260 33.33 -12.84 0.58
N TYR A 261 34.36 -12.40 -0.14
CA TYR A 261 34.73 -10.99 -0.26
C TYR A 261 33.72 -10.20 -1.09
N GLU A 262 33.24 -10.73 -2.21
CA GLU A 262 32.20 -10.13 -3.07
C GLU A 262 30.89 -9.91 -2.32
N LEU A 263 30.43 -10.90 -1.55
CA LEU A 263 29.28 -10.75 -0.66
C LEU A 263 29.49 -9.62 0.36
N SER A 264 30.71 -9.47 0.87
CA SER A 264 31.05 -8.42 1.82
C SER A 264 31.01 -7.01 1.20
N ILE A 265 31.40 -6.89 -0.08
CA ILE A 265 31.32 -5.64 -0.85
C ILE A 265 29.86 -5.20 -1.00
N ILE A 266 28.91 -6.13 -1.05
CA ILE A 266 27.48 -5.82 -1.13
C ILE A 266 26.92 -5.50 0.27
N ALA A 267 27.19 -6.37 1.26
CA ALA A 267 26.54 -6.31 2.57
C ALA A 267 27.00 -5.12 3.44
N TYR A 268 28.31 -4.79 3.45
CA TYR A 268 28.80 -3.69 4.30
C TYR A 268 28.24 -2.32 3.92
N PRO A 269 28.20 -1.91 2.63
CA PRO A 269 27.53 -0.67 2.22
C PRO A 269 26.04 -0.66 2.56
N MET A 270 25.34 -1.78 2.38
CA MET A 270 23.92 -1.87 2.77
C MET A 270 23.72 -1.62 4.26
N ALA A 271 24.56 -2.21 5.12
CA ALA A 271 24.53 -1.99 6.57
C ALA A 271 24.80 -0.53 6.92
N ALA A 272 25.79 0.09 6.28
CA ALA A 272 26.11 1.51 6.48
C ALA A 272 24.93 2.42 6.06
N ILE A 273 24.37 2.20 4.86
CA ILE A 273 23.26 3.01 4.34
C ILE A 273 22.00 2.86 5.22
N ASN A 274 21.63 1.64 5.59
CA ASN A 274 20.48 1.40 6.48
C ASN A 274 20.67 2.03 7.86
N THR A 275 21.90 2.02 8.40
CA THR A 275 22.23 2.70 9.66
C THR A 275 22.00 4.20 9.55
N VAL A 276 22.49 4.83 8.48
CA VAL A 276 22.29 6.27 8.24
C VAL A 276 20.80 6.59 8.07
N ILE A 277 20.06 5.81 7.28
CA ILE A 277 18.62 6.00 7.07
C ILE A 277 17.85 5.89 8.38
N LEU A 278 18.14 4.88 9.21
CA LEU A 278 17.49 4.70 10.51
C LEU A 278 17.69 5.92 11.41
N VAL A 279 18.93 6.39 11.54
CA VAL A 279 19.26 7.58 12.35
C VAL A 279 18.50 8.80 11.82
N VAL A 280 18.53 9.03 10.51
CA VAL A 280 17.84 10.17 9.89
C VAL A 280 16.32 10.08 10.09
N ILE A 281 15.71 8.90 9.96
CA ILE A 281 14.26 8.73 10.17
C ILE A 281 13.88 9.01 11.63
N ILE A 282 14.66 8.53 12.61
CA ILE A 282 14.36 8.76 14.03
C ILE A 282 14.31 10.26 14.34
N PHE A 283 15.31 11.01 13.89
CA PHE A 283 15.47 12.44 14.21
C PHE A 283 14.67 13.38 13.29
N VAL A 284 14.56 13.08 12.00
CA VAL A 284 14.02 13.99 10.99
C VAL A 284 12.59 13.65 10.59
N PHE A 285 12.17 12.38 10.65
CA PHE A 285 10.82 12.01 10.21
C PHE A 285 9.75 12.49 11.20
N HIS A 286 8.75 13.19 10.68
CA HIS A 286 7.62 13.70 11.46
C HIS A 286 6.35 12.93 11.10
N GLU A 287 5.51 12.63 12.09
CA GLU A 287 4.31 11.81 11.88
C GLU A 287 3.26 12.53 11.03
N LYS A 288 2.96 13.79 11.36
CA LYS A 288 1.95 14.62 10.69
C LYS A 288 2.46 16.06 10.61
N PRO A 289 2.09 16.82 9.56
CA PRO A 289 2.32 18.26 9.53
C PRO A 289 1.54 18.96 10.66
N LYS A 290 2.00 20.14 11.10
CA LYS A 290 1.37 20.93 12.18
C LYS A 290 -0.05 21.43 11.82
N ALA A 291 -0.39 21.45 10.53
CA ALA A 291 -1.71 21.78 10.01
C ALA A 291 -2.12 20.72 8.98
N PHE A 292 -3.42 20.39 8.90
CA PHE A 292 -3.94 19.37 7.99
C PHE A 292 -3.76 19.81 6.52
N PRO A 293 -3.26 18.94 5.63
CA PRO A 293 -3.02 19.29 4.23
C PRO A 293 -4.30 19.35 3.37
N SER A 294 -5.42 18.78 3.83
CA SER A 294 -6.70 18.81 3.10
C SER A 294 -7.93 18.75 4.03
N ILE A 295 -9.04 19.30 3.54
CA ILE A 295 -10.35 19.25 4.22
C ILE A 295 -10.79 17.79 4.43
N ALA A 296 -10.57 16.92 3.44
CA ALA A 296 -10.92 15.49 3.52
C ALA A 296 -10.22 14.74 4.67
N GLN A 297 -9.02 15.18 5.06
CA GLN A 297 -8.37 14.65 6.27
C GLN A 297 -8.90 15.26 7.57
N ALA A 298 -9.29 16.53 7.54
CA ALA A 298 -9.87 17.22 8.69
C ALA A 298 -11.29 16.72 9.03
N THR A 299 -12.04 16.23 8.05
CA THR A 299 -13.40 15.66 8.23
C THR A 299 -13.46 14.14 8.20
N LYS A 300 -12.33 13.42 8.10
CA LYS A 300 -12.33 11.96 8.04
C LYS A 300 -12.96 11.40 9.33
N PRO A 301 -14.17 10.81 9.29
CA PRO A 301 -14.78 10.27 10.48
C PRO A 301 -13.89 9.14 11.00
N THR A 302 -13.61 9.12 12.30
CA THR A 302 -12.96 8.02 13.01
C THR A 302 -13.90 6.82 13.11
N CYS A 303 -14.42 6.36 11.97
CA CYS A 303 -15.21 5.14 11.90
C CYS A 303 -14.28 3.98 12.26
N LYS A 304 -14.56 3.33 13.39
CA LYS A 304 -13.97 2.03 13.74
C LYS A 304 -14.47 1.02 12.72
N THR A 305 -13.75 0.86 11.61
CA THR A 305 -14.05 -0.19 10.63
C THR A 305 -13.90 -1.54 11.33
N ASN A 306 -14.97 -2.33 11.35
CA ASN A 306 -14.88 -3.69 11.86
C ASN A 306 -14.29 -4.57 10.76
N TYR A 307 -12.96 -4.67 10.73
CA TYR A 307 -12.17 -5.41 9.74
C TYR A 307 -12.76 -6.79 9.42
N ALA A 308 -13.06 -7.59 10.44
CA ALA A 308 -13.61 -8.93 10.26
C ALA A 308 -14.94 -8.95 9.48
N LYS A 309 -15.80 -7.95 9.69
CA LYS A 309 -17.08 -7.83 8.97
C LYS A 309 -16.85 -7.47 7.50
N SER A 310 -15.95 -6.52 7.23
CA SER A 310 -15.56 -6.13 5.87
C SER A 310 -14.91 -7.30 5.11
N LEU A 311 -13.98 -8.03 5.73
CA LEU A 311 -13.39 -9.23 5.13
C LEU A 311 -14.46 -10.27 4.78
N LYS A 312 -15.36 -10.60 5.72
CA LYS A 312 -16.43 -11.57 5.46
C LYS A 312 -17.33 -11.15 4.29
N LYS A 313 -17.62 -9.85 4.16
CA LYS A 313 -18.43 -9.33 3.06
C LYS A 313 -17.70 -9.46 1.72
N LEU A 314 -16.40 -9.12 1.67
CA LEU A 314 -15.57 -9.22 0.47
C LEU A 314 -15.44 -10.66 -0.02
N PHE A 315 -15.19 -11.62 0.87
CA PHE A 315 -15.10 -13.03 0.49
C PHE A 315 -16.43 -13.66 0.04
N ASN A 316 -17.56 -13.03 0.37
CA ASN A 316 -18.87 -13.46 -0.14
C ASN A 316 -19.25 -12.76 -1.46
N ASP A 317 -18.46 -11.79 -1.93
CA ASP A 317 -18.70 -11.04 -3.16
C ASP A 317 -17.99 -11.72 -4.34
N MET A 318 -18.73 -12.52 -5.12
CA MET A 318 -18.17 -13.39 -6.16
C MET A 318 -17.33 -12.64 -7.22
N PRO A 319 -17.75 -11.48 -7.76
CA PRO A 319 -16.89 -10.65 -8.61
C PRO A 319 -15.55 -10.30 -7.96
N PHE A 320 -15.55 -9.94 -6.68
CA PHE A 320 -14.31 -9.62 -5.98
C PHE A 320 -13.44 -10.86 -5.75
N VAL A 321 -14.01 -12.02 -5.44
CA VAL A 321 -13.27 -13.29 -5.33
C VAL A 321 -12.66 -13.69 -6.67
N LEU A 322 -13.37 -13.51 -7.79
CA LEU A 322 -12.81 -13.77 -9.13
C LEU A 322 -11.67 -12.81 -9.46
N LEU A 323 -11.81 -11.52 -9.13
CA LEU A 323 -10.73 -10.55 -9.25
C LEU A 323 -9.54 -10.94 -8.37
N LEU A 324 -9.78 -11.36 -7.14
CA LEU A 324 -8.77 -11.79 -6.19
C LEU A 324 -7.92 -12.93 -6.76
N LEU A 325 -8.57 -13.98 -7.25
CA LEU A 325 -7.91 -15.16 -7.80
C LEU A 325 -7.19 -14.84 -9.13
N GLY A 326 -7.84 -14.09 -10.03
CA GLY A 326 -7.22 -13.66 -11.28
C GLY A 326 -5.99 -12.80 -11.02
N TYR A 327 -6.13 -11.75 -10.20
CA TYR A 327 -5.04 -10.85 -9.84
C TYR A 327 -3.87 -11.61 -9.23
N GLY A 328 -4.15 -12.56 -8.32
CA GLY A 328 -3.16 -13.45 -7.75
C GLY A 328 -2.42 -14.28 -8.80
N LEU A 329 -3.11 -14.81 -9.81
CA LEU A 329 -2.47 -15.59 -10.89
C LEU A 329 -1.51 -14.74 -11.75
N ILE A 330 -1.94 -13.58 -12.25
CA ILE A 330 -1.08 -12.75 -13.12
C ILE A 330 0.11 -12.17 -12.35
N THR A 331 -0.13 -11.65 -11.14
CA THR A 331 0.93 -11.05 -10.33
C THR A 331 1.82 -12.11 -9.70
N GLY A 332 1.27 -13.21 -9.19
CA GLY A 332 2.05 -14.34 -8.69
C GLY A 332 2.93 -14.97 -9.77
N THR A 333 2.44 -15.04 -11.02
CA THR A 333 3.27 -15.47 -12.16
C THR A 333 4.45 -14.53 -12.38
N TYR A 334 4.23 -13.22 -12.32
CA TYR A 334 5.29 -12.23 -12.43
C TYR A 334 6.37 -12.39 -11.35
N PHE A 335 5.98 -12.54 -10.08
CA PHE A 335 6.94 -12.75 -8.98
C PHE A 335 7.67 -14.10 -9.09
N ALA A 336 6.98 -15.15 -9.52
CA ALA A 336 7.59 -16.47 -9.73
C ALA A 336 8.62 -16.45 -10.88
N ILE A 337 8.28 -15.81 -12.01
CA ILE A 337 9.23 -15.60 -13.13
C ILE A 337 10.42 -14.77 -12.64
N SER A 338 10.20 -13.71 -11.87
CA SER A 338 11.27 -12.87 -11.29
C SER A 338 12.23 -13.67 -10.40
N THR A 339 11.70 -14.64 -9.65
CA THR A 339 12.47 -15.50 -8.74
C THR A 339 13.31 -16.51 -9.52
N LEU A 340 12.72 -17.17 -10.51
CA LEU A 340 13.33 -18.26 -11.29
C LEU A 340 14.09 -17.78 -12.53
N MET A 341 14.23 -16.46 -12.70
CA MET A 341 14.76 -15.85 -13.92
C MET A 341 16.20 -16.29 -14.21
N ASN A 342 17.08 -16.27 -13.21
CA ASN A 342 18.48 -16.72 -13.35
C ASN A 342 18.52 -18.16 -13.87
N GLU A 343 17.81 -19.08 -13.20
CA GLU A 343 17.74 -20.49 -13.60
C GLU A 343 17.21 -20.65 -15.05
N MET A 344 16.16 -19.90 -15.43
CA MET A 344 15.59 -19.99 -16.79
C MET A 344 16.54 -19.49 -17.89
N VAL A 345 17.28 -18.41 -17.63
CA VAL A 345 18.17 -17.80 -18.61
C VAL A 345 19.45 -18.62 -18.77
N LEU A 346 20.06 -19.06 -17.66
CA LEU A 346 21.34 -19.76 -17.69
C LEU A 346 21.27 -21.16 -18.30
N ILE A 347 20.08 -21.78 -18.38
CA ILE A 347 19.89 -23.03 -19.13
C ILE A 347 20.31 -22.87 -20.61
N HIS A 348 20.04 -21.72 -21.21
CA HIS A 348 20.32 -21.44 -22.62
C HIS A 348 21.56 -20.56 -22.82
N PHE A 349 21.94 -19.78 -21.80
CA PHE A 349 23.03 -18.81 -21.85
C PHE A 349 23.95 -18.96 -20.63
N PRO A 350 24.74 -20.04 -20.56
CA PRO A 350 25.63 -20.26 -19.41
C PRO A 350 26.70 -19.17 -19.34
N GLY A 351 26.92 -18.57 -18.16
CA GLY A 351 27.87 -17.48 -17.96
C GLY A 351 27.36 -16.08 -18.26
N GLU A 352 26.04 -15.92 -18.49
CA GLU A 352 25.38 -14.63 -18.77
C GLU A 352 24.56 -14.13 -17.55
N GLU A 353 25.10 -14.27 -16.34
CA GLU A 353 24.48 -13.88 -15.06
C GLU A 353 24.24 -12.36 -15.01
N VAL A 354 25.20 -11.57 -15.52
CA VAL A 354 25.10 -10.11 -15.62
C VAL A 354 23.92 -9.72 -16.50
N ASP A 355 23.77 -10.36 -17.67
CA ASP A 355 22.68 -10.09 -18.59
C ASP A 355 21.33 -10.56 -18.03
N ALA A 356 21.28 -11.71 -17.35
CA ALA A 356 20.09 -12.16 -16.62
C ALA A 356 19.67 -11.13 -15.55
N GLY A 357 20.62 -10.57 -14.81
CA GLY A 357 20.37 -9.46 -13.88
C GLY A 357 19.78 -8.23 -14.56
N TRP A 358 20.34 -7.81 -15.69
CA TRP A 358 19.79 -6.70 -16.47
C TRP A 358 18.40 -6.98 -17.02
N MET A 359 18.08 -8.23 -17.41
CA MET A 359 16.72 -8.61 -17.82
C MET A 359 15.71 -8.37 -16.70
N GLY A 360 16.05 -8.73 -15.45
CA GLY A 360 15.21 -8.47 -14.28
C GLY A 360 15.00 -6.99 -14.02
N ALA A 361 16.06 -6.18 -14.10
CA ALA A 361 15.96 -4.74 -13.93
C ALA A 361 15.13 -4.06 -15.03
N ILE A 362 15.33 -4.46 -16.30
CA ILE A 362 14.53 -3.96 -17.43
C ILE A 362 13.07 -4.35 -17.28
N MET A 363 12.78 -5.56 -16.81
CA MET A 363 11.42 -6.00 -16.51
C MET A 363 10.75 -5.08 -15.47
N VAL A 364 11.48 -4.65 -14.44
CA VAL A 364 10.99 -3.70 -13.42
C VAL A 364 10.78 -2.31 -14.00
N PHE A 365 11.75 -1.76 -14.76
CA PHE A 365 11.64 -0.42 -15.34
C PHE A 365 10.54 -0.32 -16.40
N ALA A 366 10.45 -1.32 -17.30
CA ALA A 366 9.37 -1.42 -18.27
C ALA A 366 8.02 -1.49 -17.55
N GLY A 367 7.96 -2.21 -16.44
CA GLY A 367 6.80 -2.29 -15.56
C GLY A 367 6.37 -0.97 -14.94
N MET A 368 7.33 -0.15 -14.49
CA MET A 368 7.04 1.20 -14.00
C MET A 368 6.41 2.07 -15.09
N ILE A 369 6.94 2.02 -16.31
CA ILE A 369 6.38 2.75 -17.46
C ILE A 369 4.97 2.23 -17.80
N GLY A 370 4.80 0.91 -17.83
CA GLY A 370 3.52 0.25 -18.07
C GLY A 370 2.46 0.63 -17.04
N SER A 371 2.85 0.80 -15.77
CA SER A 371 1.94 1.18 -14.69
C SER A 371 1.36 2.58 -14.86
N ILE A 372 2.18 3.52 -15.36
CA ILE A 372 1.73 4.89 -15.67
C ILE A 372 0.78 4.86 -16.88
N ILE A 373 1.11 4.10 -17.92
CA ILE A 373 0.32 4.06 -19.16
C ILE A 373 -1.01 3.35 -18.94
N LEU A 374 -1.01 2.17 -18.34
CA LEU A 374 -2.23 1.41 -18.04
C LEU A 374 -3.09 2.11 -17.00
N GLY A 375 -2.49 2.73 -15.97
CA GLY A 375 -3.20 3.58 -15.02
C GLY A 375 -3.87 4.77 -15.71
N ALA A 376 -3.14 5.53 -16.53
CA ALA A 376 -3.72 6.65 -17.27
C ALA A 376 -4.82 6.23 -18.27
N LEU A 377 -4.69 5.04 -18.88
CA LEU A 377 -5.71 4.47 -19.75
C LEU A 377 -6.97 4.08 -18.95
N LEU A 378 -6.78 3.53 -17.75
CA LEU A 378 -7.85 3.18 -16.82
C LEU A 378 -8.61 4.43 -16.37
N ASP A 379 -7.90 5.46 -15.92
CA ASP A 379 -8.46 6.74 -15.47
C ASP A 379 -9.27 7.43 -16.56
N ARG A 380 -8.84 7.32 -17.83
CA ARG A 380 -9.55 7.96 -18.96
C ARG A 380 -10.74 7.17 -19.46
N THR A 381 -10.65 5.85 -19.49
CA THR A 381 -11.68 5.01 -20.12
C THR A 381 -12.72 4.52 -19.12
N HIS A 382 -12.36 4.40 -17.83
CA HIS A 382 -13.13 3.73 -16.78
C HIS A 382 -13.56 2.30 -17.16
N LYS A 383 -12.89 1.68 -18.15
CA LYS A 383 -13.19 0.32 -18.64
C LYS A 383 -12.34 -0.72 -17.89
N TYR A 384 -12.53 -0.81 -16.58
CA TYR A 384 -11.72 -1.65 -15.69
C TYR A 384 -11.63 -3.13 -16.11
N LYS A 385 -12.77 -3.74 -16.47
CA LYS A 385 -12.81 -5.12 -16.95
C LYS A 385 -12.02 -5.32 -18.23
N SER A 386 -12.20 -4.43 -19.21
CA SER A 386 -11.58 -4.55 -20.53
C SER A 386 -10.07 -4.38 -20.46
N ILE A 387 -9.58 -3.44 -19.65
CA ILE A 387 -8.15 -3.24 -19.44
C ILE A 387 -7.53 -4.43 -18.69
N SER A 388 -8.23 -4.97 -17.68
CA SER A 388 -7.81 -6.20 -17.02
C SER A 388 -7.72 -7.34 -18.03
N LEU A 389 -8.78 -7.62 -18.79
CA LEU A 389 -8.78 -8.67 -19.82
C LEU A 389 -7.65 -8.50 -20.84
N PHE A 390 -7.41 -7.27 -21.30
CA PHE A 390 -6.29 -6.97 -22.18
C PHE A 390 -4.96 -7.37 -21.53
N ALA A 391 -4.71 -6.97 -20.28
CA ALA A 391 -3.48 -7.33 -19.57
C ALA A 391 -3.29 -8.85 -19.44
N PHE A 392 -4.35 -9.60 -19.12
CA PHE A 392 -4.30 -11.07 -19.02
C PHE A 392 -4.01 -11.74 -20.37
N VAL A 393 -4.77 -11.38 -21.41
CA VAL A 393 -4.60 -11.95 -22.75
C VAL A 393 -3.21 -11.63 -23.30
N THR A 394 -2.76 -10.39 -23.20
CA THR A 394 -1.46 -9.97 -23.68
C THR A 394 -0.32 -10.63 -22.89
N SER A 395 -0.45 -10.76 -21.57
CA SER A 395 0.52 -11.50 -20.74
C SER A 395 0.61 -12.97 -21.14
N PHE A 396 -0.53 -13.63 -21.39
CA PHE A 396 -0.55 -15.01 -21.87
C PHE A 396 0.13 -15.14 -23.24
N VAL A 397 -0.20 -14.27 -24.19
CA VAL A 397 0.42 -14.28 -25.53
C VAL A 397 1.93 -14.05 -25.45
N PHE A 398 2.39 -13.10 -24.65
CA PHE A 398 3.83 -12.87 -24.45
C PHE A 398 4.53 -14.03 -23.74
N MET A 399 3.86 -14.69 -22.80
CA MET A 399 4.43 -15.88 -22.14
C MET A 399 4.56 -17.05 -23.12
N VAL A 400 3.57 -17.27 -23.98
CA VAL A 400 3.65 -18.27 -25.06
C VAL A 400 4.75 -17.90 -26.05
N ALA A 401 4.84 -16.63 -26.44
CA ALA A 401 5.90 -16.15 -27.33
C ALA A 401 7.29 -16.37 -26.72
N TYR A 402 7.49 -16.01 -25.46
CA TYR A 402 8.73 -16.28 -24.71
C TYR A 402 9.07 -17.78 -24.72
N SER A 403 8.11 -18.64 -24.40
CA SER A 403 8.28 -20.11 -24.37
C SER A 403 8.78 -20.69 -25.69
N LEU A 404 8.39 -20.08 -26.82
CA LEU A 404 8.79 -20.52 -28.16
C LEU A 404 10.10 -19.86 -28.61
N LEU A 405 10.28 -18.58 -28.28
CA LEU A 405 11.42 -17.78 -28.73
C LEU A 405 12.69 -18.01 -27.92
N VAL A 406 12.59 -18.53 -26.70
CA VAL A 406 13.76 -18.90 -25.88
C VAL A 406 14.69 -19.88 -26.61
N ARG A 407 14.11 -20.81 -27.39
CA ARG A 407 14.82 -21.80 -28.21
C ARG A 407 15.63 -21.22 -29.37
N LEU A 408 15.46 -19.93 -29.67
CA LEU A 408 16.27 -19.27 -30.71
C LEU A 408 17.67 -18.91 -30.19
N GLU A 409 17.92 -19.00 -28.88
CA GLU A 409 19.22 -18.73 -28.24
C GLU A 409 19.80 -17.36 -28.64
N LYS A 410 18.93 -16.37 -28.82
CA LYS A 410 19.31 -14.97 -29.04
C LYS A 410 19.00 -14.14 -27.82
N ILE A 411 20.04 -13.65 -27.15
CA ILE A 411 19.93 -12.94 -25.87
C ILE A 411 19.06 -11.66 -25.96
N TRP A 412 19.17 -10.91 -27.07
CA TRP A 412 18.36 -9.70 -27.27
C TRP A 412 16.86 -9.97 -27.32
N ILE A 413 16.45 -11.18 -27.75
CA ILE A 413 15.03 -11.57 -27.74
C ILE A 413 14.54 -11.76 -26.31
N GLN A 414 15.39 -12.27 -25.41
CA GLN A 414 15.05 -12.39 -23.98
C GLN A 414 14.81 -11.02 -23.36
N PHE A 415 15.72 -10.07 -23.61
CA PHE A 415 15.54 -8.68 -23.19
C PHE A 415 14.21 -8.10 -23.66
N LEU A 416 13.84 -8.32 -24.94
CA LEU A 416 12.56 -7.87 -25.47
C LEU A 416 11.37 -8.54 -24.77
N MET A 417 11.41 -9.86 -24.58
CA MET A 417 10.30 -10.60 -23.97
C MET A 417 10.11 -10.23 -22.49
N PHE A 418 11.18 -10.15 -21.68
CA PHE A 418 11.11 -9.70 -20.29
C PHE A 418 10.65 -8.24 -20.18
N SER A 419 11.05 -7.37 -21.12
CA SER A 419 10.53 -6.00 -21.18
C SER A 419 9.01 -5.97 -21.39
N LEU A 420 8.51 -6.76 -22.34
CA LEU A 420 7.09 -6.81 -22.71
C LEU A 420 6.23 -7.44 -21.59
N LEU A 421 6.71 -8.53 -20.99
CA LEU A 421 6.08 -9.16 -19.83
C LEU A 421 6.06 -8.20 -18.64
N GLY A 422 7.19 -7.56 -18.34
CA GLY A 422 7.33 -6.57 -17.27
C GLY A 422 6.36 -5.40 -17.43
N PHE A 423 6.30 -4.83 -18.64
CA PHE A 423 5.42 -3.72 -18.98
C PHE A 423 3.95 -4.03 -18.69
N ILE A 424 3.46 -5.20 -19.13
CA ILE A 424 2.04 -5.55 -18.96
C ILE A 424 1.75 -6.06 -17.54
N MET A 425 2.50 -7.03 -17.03
CA MET A 425 2.21 -7.67 -15.75
C MET A 425 2.42 -6.70 -14.59
N THR A 426 3.57 -6.02 -14.52
CA THR A 426 3.82 -5.00 -13.48
C THR A 426 2.90 -3.80 -13.67
N GLY A 427 2.64 -3.42 -14.92
CA GLY A 427 1.75 -2.29 -15.21
C GLY A 427 0.32 -2.52 -14.76
N TYR A 428 -0.11 -3.79 -14.68
CA TYR A 428 -1.42 -4.15 -14.17
C TYR A 428 -1.56 -4.04 -12.64
N LEU A 429 -0.46 -3.99 -11.86
CA LEU A 429 -0.54 -3.98 -10.39
C LEU A 429 -1.40 -2.82 -9.86
N PRO A 430 -1.14 -1.55 -10.23
CA PRO A 430 -1.98 -0.44 -9.76
C PRO A 430 -3.39 -0.48 -10.35
N ALA A 431 -3.51 -0.83 -11.65
CA ALA A 431 -4.81 -0.91 -12.31
C ALA A 431 -5.74 -1.94 -11.66
N GLY A 432 -5.18 -3.05 -11.17
CA GLY A 432 -5.92 -4.06 -10.40
C GLY A 432 -6.36 -3.56 -9.02
N PHE A 433 -5.57 -2.70 -8.35
CA PHE A 433 -5.98 -2.07 -7.09
C PHE A 433 -7.14 -1.11 -7.29
N ASP A 434 -7.08 -0.26 -8.33
CA ASP A 434 -8.17 0.67 -8.65
C ASP A 434 -9.44 -0.09 -9.02
N PHE A 435 -9.31 -1.18 -9.79
CA PHE A 435 -10.45 -2.05 -10.10
C PHE A 435 -11.04 -2.70 -8.84
N GLY A 436 -10.17 -3.16 -7.92
CA GLY A 436 -10.60 -3.68 -6.62
C GLY A 436 -11.38 -2.64 -5.82
N ALA A 437 -10.87 -1.42 -5.70
CA ALA A 437 -11.55 -0.31 -5.02
C ALA A 437 -12.92 -0.01 -5.64
N GLU A 438 -13.02 -0.03 -6.96
CA GLU A 438 -14.24 0.26 -7.72
C GLU A 438 -15.38 -0.75 -7.44
N ILE A 439 -15.08 -2.04 -7.43
CA ILE A 439 -16.10 -3.10 -7.25
C ILE A 439 -16.42 -3.39 -5.77
N THR A 440 -15.56 -2.94 -4.85
CA THR A 440 -15.71 -3.19 -3.40
C THR A 440 -16.34 -2.03 -2.63
N TYR A 441 -16.62 -0.91 -3.29
CA TYR A 441 -17.29 0.23 -2.66
C TYR A 441 -18.59 -0.18 -1.95
N PRO A 442 -18.86 0.32 -0.71
CA PRO A 442 -18.16 1.36 0.05
C PRO A 442 -17.12 0.83 1.06
N GLU A 443 -16.55 -0.36 0.85
CA GLU A 443 -15.50 -0.88 1.73
C GLU A 443 -14.20 -0.05 1.62
N PRO A 444 -13.38 0.06 2.70
CA PRO A 444 -12.13 0.80 2.63
C PRO A 444 -11.15 0.23 1.60
N GLU A 445 -10.63 1.09 0.72
CA GLU A 445 -9.67 0.75 -0.35
C GLU A 445 -8.43 0.01 0.19
N ALA A 446 -8.00 0.34 1.41
CA ALA A 446 -6.86 -0.30 2.05
C ALA A 446 -7.10 -1.81 2.31
N ILE A 447 -8.33 -2.23 2.58
CA ILE A 447 -8.66 -3.64 2.83
C ILE A 447 -8.65 -4.44 1.52
N SER A 448 -9.28 -3.92 0.47
CA SER A 448 -9.30 -4.58 -0.85
C SER A 448 -7.90 -4.68 -1.45
N ALA A 449 -7.10 -3.60 -1.41
CA ALA A 449 -5.71 -3.62 -1.88
C ALA A 449 -4.82 -4.58 -1.08
N SER A 450 -5.00 -4.66 0.24
CA SER A 450 -4.22 -5.60 1.07
C SER A 450 -4.59 -7.06 0.79
N LEU A 451 -5.87 -7.33 0.52
CA LEU A 451 -6.33 -8.66 0.17
C LEU A 451 -5.87 -9.08 -1.23
N LEU A 452 -5.85 -8.16 -2.20
CA LEU A 452 -5.24 -8.38 -3.52
C LEU A 452 -3.74 -8.70 -3.41
N ASN A 453 -2.98 -7.94 -2.61
CA ASN A 453 -1.57 -8.26 -2.32
C ASN A 453 -1.42 -9.63 -1.63
N ALA A 454 -2.27 -9.96 -0.67
CA ALA A 454 -2.24 -11.28 -0.03
C ALA A 454 -2.48 -12.40 -1.06
N SER A 455 -3.39 -12.20 -2.02
CA SER A 455 -3.59 -13.13 -3.12
C SER A 455 -2.32 -13.29 -3.98
N THR A 456 -1.67 -12.19 -4.35
CA THR A 456 -0.38 -12.20 -5.07
C THR A 456 0.64 -13.07 -4.35
N GLN A 457 0.81 -12.88 -3.04
CA GLN A 457 1.79 -13.64 -2.27
C GLN A 457 1.43 -15.13 -2.19
N ILE A 458 0.15 -15.48 -1.98
CA ILE A 458 -0.30 -16.89 -1.96
C ILE A 458 0.02 -17.57 -3.30
N PHE A 459 -0.40 -16.97 -4.42
CA PHE A 459 -0.16 -17.55 -5.73
C PHE A 459 1.32 -17.55 -6.06
N SER A 460 2.09 -16.52 -5.70
CA SER A 460 3.53 -16.52 -5.92
C SER A 460 4.23 -17.66 -5.19
N ILE A 461 3.86 -17.96 -3.95
CA ILE A 461 4.38 -19.12 -3.20
C ILE A 461 4.06 -20.42 -3.96
N ILE A 462 2.79 -20.63 -4.31
CA ILE A 462 2.33 -21.85 -4.99
C ILE A 462 3.04 -22.02 -6.33
N LEU A 463 3.04 -20.98 -7.16
CA LEU A 463 3.59 -21.01 -8.51
C LEU A 463 5.10 -21.21 -8.48
N THR A 464 5.83 -20.52 -7.60
CA THR A 464 7.29 -20.68 -7.48
C THR A 464 7.67 -22.09 -7.03
N ASN A 465 6.97 -22.64 -6.03
CA ASN A 465 7.25 -23.99 -5.51
C ASN A 465 6.87 -25.12 -6.48
N ILE A 466 5.97 -24.89 -7.43
CA ILE A 466 5.65 -25.85 -8.50
C ILE A 466 6.61 -25.67 -9.68
N ALA A 467 6.88 -24.42 -10.08
CA ALA A 467 7.70 -24.10 -11.24
C ALA A 467 9.18 -24.42 -11.05
N SER A 468 9.73 -24.24 -9.83
CA SER A 468 11.13 -24.55 -9.51
C SER A 468 11.51 -26.02 -9.76
N PRO A 469 10.80 -27.03 -9.20
CA PRO A 469 11.11 -28.43 -9.48
C PRO A 469 10.79 -28.84 -10.93
N LEU A 470 9.79 -28.23 -11.57
CA LEU A 470 9.52 -28.44 -13.01
C LEU A 470 10.70 -27.97 -13.87
N LEU A 471 11.25 -26.81 -13.54
CA LEU A 471 12.42 -26.23 -14.21
C LEU A 471 13.64 -27.13 -14.08
N GLN A 472 13.91 -27.63 -12.87
CA GLN A 472 15.09 -28.46 -12.59
C GLN A 472 14.99 -29.88 -13.19
N MET A 473 13.81 -30.49 -13.18
CA MET A 473 13.65 -31.87 -13.68
C MET A 473 13.34 -31.95 -15.17
N TYR A 474 12.59 -30.99 -15.72
CA TYR A 474 12.04 -31.05 -17.07
C TYR A 474 12.38 -29.84 -17.95
N GLY A 475 13.25 -28.93 -17.47
CA GLY A 475 13.70 -27.75 -18.19
C GLY A 475 12.71 -26.57 -18.20
N ASP A 476 13.18 -25.47 -18.78
CA ASP A 476 12.47 -24.18 -18.86
C ASP A 476 11.14 -24.28 -19.61
N PHE A 477 11.08 -25.07 -20.68
CA PHE A 477 9.85 -25.22 -21.47
C PHE A 477 8.67 -25.75 -20.62
N SER A 478 8.91 -26.72 -19.74
CA SER A 478 7.86 -27.30 -18.90
C SER A 478 7.35 -26.30 -17.86
N SER A 479 8.27 -25.56 -17.25
CA SER A 479 7.96 -24.46 -16.31
C SER A 479 7.19 -23.33 -17.01
N ASN A 480 7.61 -22.96 -18.22
CA ASN A 480 6.97 -21.92 -19.02
C ASN A 480 5.56 -22.31 -19.48
N VAL A 481 5.32 -23.57 -19.85
CA VAL A 481 3.98 -24.09 -20.15
C VAL A 481 3.07 -24.01 -18.92
N PHE A 482 3.60 -24.32 -17.73
CA PHE A 482 2.85 -24.18 -16.48
C PHE A 482 2.41 -22.72 -16.24
N PHE A 483 3.29 -21.74 -16.43
CA PHE A 483 2.92 -20.32 -16.36
C PHE A 483 1.89 -19.92 -17.42
N CYS A 484 2.02 -20.41 -18.66
CA CYS A 484 1.01 -20.20 -19.71
C CYS A 484 -0.38 -20.70 -19.28
N VAL A 485 -0.46 -21.91 -18.71
CA VAL A 485 -1.73 -22.47 -18.21
C VAL A 485 -2.31 -21.60 -17.10
N CYS A 486 -1.48 -21.14 -16.15
CA CYS A 486 -1.92 -20.28 -15.06
C CYS A 486 -2.49 -18.95 -15.56
N LEU A 487 -1.84 -18.32 -16.53
CA LEU A 487 -2.32 -17.07 -17.16
C LEU A 487 -3.59 -17.30 -17.99
N LEU A 488 -3.71 -18.43 -18.67
CA LEU A 488 -4.93 -18.79 -19.40
C LEU A 488 -6.12 -18.98 -18.45
N VAL A 489 -5.92 -19.69 -17.34
CA VAL A 489 -6.93 -19.83 -16.28
C VAL A 489 -7.33 -18.46 -15.75
N GLY A 490 -6.36 -17.60 -15.43
CA GLY A 490 -6.63 -16.22 -14.99
C GLY A 490 -7.42 -15.41 -16.02
N THR A 491 -7.11 -15.58 -17.31
CA THR A 491 -7.83 -14.95 -18.42
C THR A 491 -9.28 -15.39 -18.47
N ILE A 492 -9.55 -16.69 -18.34
CA ILE A 492 -10.91 -17.24 -18.33
C ILE A 492 -11.70 -16.71 -17.12
N MET A 493 -11.09 -16.70 -15.94
CA MET A 493 -11.72 -16.16 -14.73
C MET A 493 -12.10 -14.69 -14.89
N MET A 494 -11.19 -13.88 -15.44
CA MET A 494 -11.43 -12.46 -15.71
C MET A 494 -12.52 -12.25 -16.78
N ALA A 495 -12.60 -13.14 -17.77
CA ALA A 495 -13.63 -13.08 -18.82
C ALA A 495 -15.03 -13.39 -18.26
N CYS A 496 -15.13 -14.43 -17.43
CA CYS A 496 -16.36 -14.86 -16.79
C CYS A 496 -16.87 -13.90 -15.71
N MET A 497 -16.02 -13.00 -15.20
CA MET A 497 -16.39 -12.05 -14.16
C MET A 497 -17.50 -11.10 -14.63
N LYS A 498 -18.61 -11.03 -13.88
CA LYS A 498 -19.63 -10.00 -14.09
C LYS A 498 -19.14 -8.70 -13.48
N CYS A 499 -19.17 -7.61 -14.25
CA CYS A 499 -18.73 -6.30 -13.76
C CYS A 499 -19.91 -5.39 -13.53
N GLU A 500 -20.11 -5.06 -12.25
CA GLU A 500 -20.95 -3.96 -11.81
C GLU A 500 -20.03 -2.93 -11.14
N LEU A 501 -19.95 -1.72 -11.70
CA LEU A 501 -19.09 -0.65 -11.22
C LEU A 501 -19.81 0.11 -10.09
N LYS A 502 -19.64 -0.36 -8.85
CA LYS A 502 -20.44 0.11 -7.70
C LYS A 502 -20.15 1.57 -7.34
N ARG A 503 -18.89 2.02 -7.41
CA ARG A 503 -18.51 3.40 -7.08
C ARG A 503 -18.97 4.39 -8.16
N THR A 504 -18.71 4.09 -9.44
CA THR A 504 -19.16 4.90 -10.57
C THR A 504 -20.68 5.07 -10.57
N ASN A 505 -21.43 4.02 -10.26
CA ASN A 505 -22.90 4.09 -10.14
C ASN A 505 -23.33 4.97 -8.96
N ALA A 506 -22.65 4.89 -7.80
CA ALA A 506 -22.95 5.73 -6.65
C ALA A 506 -22.68 7.22 -6.92
N ASP A 507 -21.58 7.54 -7.61
CA ASP A 507 -21.27 8.93 -7.97
C ASP A 507 -22.32 9.54 -8.91
N GLN A 508 -22.85 8.74 -9.86
CA GLN A 508 -23.96 9.16 -10.74
C GLN A 508 -25.26 9.44 -9.95
N GLU A 509 -25.64 8.57 -9.02
CA GLU A 509 -26.83 8.79 -8.15
C GLU A 509 -26.69 10.05 -7.27
N THR A 510 -25.47 10.43 -6.90
CA THR A 510 -25.20 11.60 -6.05
C THR A 510 -25.19 12.92 -6.85
N ASP A 511 -24.84 12.88 -8.14
CA ASP A 511 -24.92 14.06 -9.01
C ASP A 511 -26.37 14.34 -9.46
N ASP A 512 -27.17 13.30 -9.69
CA ASP A 512 -28.61 13.43 -10.03
C ASP A 512 -29.47 13.98 -8.87
N THR A 513 -28.96 13.92 -7.64
CA THR A 513 -29.64 14.43 -6.44
C THR A 513 -29.26 15.87 -6.07
N LYS A 514 -28.39 16.54 -6.85
CA LYS A 514 -28.16 18.00 -6.69
C LYS A 514 -29.32 18.78 -7.32
N PRO A 515 -30.05 19.62 -6.56
CA PRO A 515 -31.10 20.46 -7.14
C PRO A 515 -30.50 21.45 -8.15
N GLN A 516 -31.13 21.53 -9.33
CA GLN A 516 -30.81 22.47 -10.41
C GLN A 516 -30.98 23.94 -10.00
#